data_AF-A0A918BXH5-F1
#
_entry.id   AF-A0A918BXH5-F1
#
_cell.length_a   1.000
_cell.length_b   1.000
_cell.length_c   1.000
_cell.angle_alpha   90.00
_cell.angle_beta   90.00
_cell.angle_gamma   90.00
#
_symmetry.space_group_name_H-M   'P 1'
#
loop_
_entity.id
_entity.type
_entity.pdbx_description
1 polymer ?
#
loop_
_entity_poly.entity_id
_entity_poly.type
_entity_poly.pdbx_seq_one_letter_code
_entity_poly.pdbx_strand_id
1 'polypeptide(L)'
;MGNTRAWPVLHTTDLNEAWNLATALLKIASWYRPDACYLNAWANTDDELRRLTETHPTASVTPYGRDGATLPASLDLAADDSERSRENLRAWADITSCHILWHDLKWPPVPELGLEYEEYKYAELEIACHSHDIHCEEWTPDHTVFVHARPGHDERAAWLARQVGAEVVGPPEFGW
;
A
#
# COMPACT_ATOMS: atom_id res chain seq x y z
N MET A 1 6.12 10.83 9.05
CA MET A 1 6.71 9.52 8.82
C MET A 1 8.21 9.70 8.61
N GLY A 2 9.02 8.65 8.79
CA GLY A 2 10.44 8.73 8.47
C GLY A 2 10.65 7.96 7.18
N ASN A 3 11.18 8.61 6.14
CA ASN A 3 11.37 8.07 4.80
C ASN A 3 11.71 6.57 4.82
N THR A 4 10.71 5.73 4.64
CA THR A 4 10.90 4.29 4.55
C THR A 4 11.60 3.95 3.23
N ARG A 5 11.98 2.70 3.07
CA ARG A 5 12.25 2.13 1.75
C ARG A 5 11.21 1.06 1.50
N ALA A 6 10.65 1.02 0.30
CA ALA A 6 9.61 0.08 -0.08
C ALA A 6 10.21 -0.94 -1.05
N TRP A 7 10.17 -2.23 -0.71
CA TRP A 7 10.65 -3.30 -1.58
C TRP A 7 9.46 -4.04 -2.19
N PRO A 8 9.35 -4.12 -3.53
CA PRO A 8 8.31 -4.91 -4.16
C PRO A 8 8.58 -6.39 -3.92
N VAL A 9 7.58 -7.11 -3.42
CA VAL A 9 7.65 -8.56 -3.10
C VAL A 9 6.71 -9.41 -3.96
N LEU A 10 5.92 -8.76 -4.83
CA LEU A 10 5.05 -9.40 -5.80
C LEU A 10 4.67 -8.41 -6.90
N HIS A 11 4.65 -8.88 -8.14
CA HIS A 11 3.88 -8.28 -9.24
C HIS A 11 2.88 -9.32 -9.75
N THR A 12 1.61 -8.96 -9.86
CA THR A 12 0.57 -9.87 -10.34
C THR A 12 -0.59 -9.14 -10.98
N THR A 13 -1.19 -9.68 -12.03
CA THR A 13 -2.46 -9.17 -12.56
C THR A 13 -3.68 -9.63 -11.75
N ASP A 14 -3.51 -10.48 -10.73
CA ASP A 14 -4.59 -10.95 -9.86
C ASP A 14 -4.58 -10.23 -8.50
N LEU A 15 -5.50 -9.27 -8.33
CA LEU A 15 -5.66 -8.56 -7.06
C LEU A 15 -5.93 -9.48 -5.86
N ASN A 16 -6.50 -10.68 -6.07
CA ASN A 16 -6.68 -11.64 -4.98
C ASN A 16 -5.37 -12.23 -4.51
N GLU A 17 -4.44 -12.47 -5.43
CA GLU A 17 -3.10 -12.96 -5.09
C GLU A 17 -2.35 -11.91 -4.27
N ALA A 18 -2.37 -10.65 -4.72
CA ALA A 18 -1.80 -9.52 -3.97
C ALA A 18 -2.42 -9.39 -2.57
N TRP A 19 -3.75 -9.44 -2.46
CA TRP A 19 -4.45 -9.38 -1.18
C TRP A 19 -4.10 -10.54 -0.24
N ASN A 20 -4.01 -11.76 -0.77
CA ASN A 20 -3.68 -12.96 0.00
C ASN A 20 -2.25 -12.88 0.54
N LEU A 21 -1.29 -12.43 -0.28
CA LEU A 21 0.09 -12.22 0.13
C LEU A 21 0.19 -11.15 1.23
N ALA A 22 -0.45 -10.00 1.03
CA ALA A 22 -0.47 -8.93 2.01
C ALA A 22 -1.08 -9.40 3.35
N THR A 23 -2.20 -10.13 3.29
CA THR A 23 -2.84 -10.71 4.49
C THR A 23 -1.92 -11.71 5.21
N ALA A 24 -1.11 -12.47 4.47
CA ALA A 24 -0.12 -13.36 5.07
C ALA A 24 1.01 -12.57 5.78
N LEU A 25 1.48 -11.47 5.17
CA LEU A 25 2.47 -10.58 5.76
C LEU A 25 1.94 -9.85 7.01
N LEU A 26 0.70 -9.39 7.00
CA LEU A 26 0.06 -8.74 8.16
C LEU A 26 -0.04 -9.66 9.38
N LYS A 27 -0.07 -11.00 9.19
CA LYS A 27 -0.06 -11.97 10.30
C LYS A 27 1.31 -12.10 10.97
N ILE A 28 2.38 -11.65 10.31
CA ILE A 28 3.75 -11.63 10.84
C ILE A 28 3.97 -10.34 11.64
N ALA A 29 3.34 -9.24 11.23
CA ALA A 29 3.38 -7.98 11.95
C ALA A 29 2.67 -8.05 13.31
N SER A 30 3.14 -7.25 14.25
CA SER A 30 2.30 -6.78 15.36
C SER A 30 1.86 -5.34 15.10
N TRP A 31 0.86 -4.84 15.82
CA TRP A 31 0.29 -3.51 15.59
C TRP A 31 0.68 -2.54 16.70
N TYR A 32 1.11 -1.34 16.33
CA TYR A 32 1.09 -0.21 17.25
C TYR A 32 -0.32 0.38 17.34
N ARG A 33 -1.01 0.50 16.19
CA ARG A 33 -2.41 0.94 16.09
C ARG A 33 -3.19 0.05 15.11
N PRO A 34 -4.14 -0.78 15.57
CA PRO A 34 -4.85 -1.73 14.70
C PRO A 34 -5.73 -1.10 13.60
N ASP A 35 -6.07 0.18 13.74
CA ASP A 35 -6.92 0.96 12.82
C ASP A 35 -6.11 1.78 11.80
N ALA A 36 -4.79 1.63 11.79
CA ALA A 36 -3.87 2.38 10.94
C ALA A 36 -3.84 1.82 9.51
N CYS A 37 -4.91 2.07 8.77
CA CYS A 37 -5.05 1.68 7.38
C CYS A 37 -5.86 2.73 6.61
N TYR A 38 -5.42 3.05 5.40
CA TYR A 38 -6.20 3.88 4.49
C TYR A 38 -6.03 3.42 3.04
N LEU A 39 -7.04 3.70 2.24
CA LEU A 39 -7.00 3.62 0.79
C LEU A 39 -6.82 5.03 0.23
N ASN A 40 -6.04 5.13 -0.83
CA ASN A 40 -5.87 6.35 -1.59
C ASN A 40 -6.01 6.09 -3.10
N ALA A 41 -6.63 7.01 -3.82
CA ALA A 41 -6.74 6.98 -5.27
C ALA A 41 -6.61 8.40 -5.85
N TRP A 42 -6.11 8.50 -7.07
CA TRP A 42 -6.09 9.73 -7.84
C TRP A 42 -7.17 9.75 -8.91
N ALA A 43 -7.98 10.80 -8.91
CA ALA A 43 -8.84 11.15 -10.03
C ALA A 43 -8.15 12.22 -10.89
N ASN A 44 -7.95 11.90 -12.16
CA ASN A 44 -7.40 12.80 -13.17
C ASN A 44 -8.49 13.33 -14.10
N THR A 45 -9.67 12.70 -14.10
CA THR A 45 -10.84 13.11 -14.88
C THR A 45 -12.08 13.27 -14.01
N ASP A 46 -13.07 14.04 -14.50
CA ASP A 46 -14.35 14.22 -13.81
C ASP A 46 -15.12 12.90 -13.71
N ASP A 47 -14.97 12.00 -14.68
CA ASP A 47 -15.62 10.69 -14.66
C ASP A 47 -15.04 9.78 -13.57
N GLU A 48 -13.71 9.74 -13.41
CA GLU A 48 -13.05 9.02 -12.32
C GLU A 48 -13.50 9.57 -10.97
N LEU A 49 -13.45 10.90 -10.79
CA LEU A 49 -13.86 11.55 -9.55
C LEU A 49 -15.31 11.20 -9.19
N ARG A 50 -16.21 11.27 -10.17
CA ARG A 50 -17.62 10.90 -10.01
C ARG A 50 -17.76 9.43 -9.63
N ARG A 51 -17.13 8.50 -10.36
CA ARG A 51 -17.23 7.06 -10.09
C ARG A 51 -16.67 6.68 -8.72
N LEU A 52 -15.54 7.27 -8.31
CA LEU A 52 -14.92 7.00 -7.01
C LEU A 52 -15.80 7.50 -5.85
N THR A 53 -16.37 8.71 -5.97
CA THR A 53 -17.26 9.28 -4.94
C THR A 53 -18.64 8.63 -4.91
N GLU A 54 -19.17 8.15 -6.04
CA GLU A 54 -20.40 7.34 -6.08
C GLU A 54 -20.20 5.99 -5.37
N THR A 55 -19.03 5.38 -5.55
CA THR A 55 -18.69 4.10 -4.92
C THR A 55 -18.50 4.27 -3.41
N HIS A 56 -17.82 5.34 -2.97
CA HIS A 56 -17.58 5.64 -1.56
C HIS A 56 -17.87 7.12 -1.22
N PRO A 57 -19.13 7.48 -0.92
CA PRO A 57 -19.52 8.86 -0.63
C PRO A 57 -18.87 9.46 0.63
N THR A 58 -18.28 8.62 1.48
CA THR A 58 -17.59 9.04 2.71
C THR A 58 -16.09 9.28 2.50
N ALA A 59 -15.56 9.02 1.30
CA ALA A 59 -14.16 9.32 1.00
C ALA A 59 -13.91 10.83 1.06
N SER A 60 -12.81 11.23 1.69
CA SER A 60 -12.37 12.62 1.71
C SER A 60 -11.79 12.96 0.34
N VAL A 61 -12.19 14.09 -0.24
CA VAL A 61 -11.69 14.56 -1.54
C VAL A 61 -10.82 15.78 -1.33
N THR A 62 -9.58 15.72 -1.79
CA THR A 62 -8.62 16.82 -1.75
C THR A 62 -8.23 17.22 -3.17
N PRO A 63 -8.63 18.41 -3.66
CA PRO A 63 -8.25 18.88 -4.99
C PRO A 63 -6.81 19.41 -5.01
N TYR A 64 -6.08 19.08 -6.07
CA TYR A 64 -4.70 19.52 -6.35
C TYR A 64 -4.58 20.29 -7.68
N GLY A 65 -5.71 20.58 -8.33
CA GLY A 65 -5.74 21.40 -9.53
C GLY A 65 -5.24 22.83 -9.27
N ARG A 66 -4.52 23.38 -10.26
CA ARG A 66 -4.08 24.78 -10.23
C ARG A 66 -5.25 25.72 -10.52
N ASP A 67 -5.13 26.95 -10.04
CA ASP A 67 -6.04 28.05 -10.38
C ASP A 67 -7.52 27.76 -10.06
N GLY A 68 -7.77 26.97 -9.01
CA GLY A 68 -9.12 26.61 -8.56
C GLY A 68 -9.76 25.43 -9.32
N ALA A 69 -9.01 24.75 -10.20
CA ALA A 69 -9.46 23.51 -10.80
C ALA A 69 -9.60 22.40 -9.75
N THR A 70 -10.62 21.56 -9.89
CA THR A 70 -10.87 20.45 -8.97
C THR A 70 -9.92 19.28 -9.20
N LEU A 71 -9.34 19.15 -10.40
CA LEU A 71 -8.50 18.03 -10.82
C LEU A 71 -7.04 18.45 -11.06
N PRO A 72 -6.07 17.55 -10.79
CA PRO A 72 -6.25 16.21 -10.24
C PRO A 72 -6.72 16.27 -8.77
N ALA A 73 -7.43 15.24 -8.31
CA ALA A 73 -7.92 15.14 -6.93
C ALA A 73 -7.45 13.83 -6.30
N SER A 74 -7.01 13.91 -5.05
CA SER A 74 -6.74 12.74 -4.20
C SER A 74 -8.01 12.38 -3.44
N LEU A 75 -8.31 11.09 -3.34
CA LEU A 75 -9.38 10.57 -2.52
C LEU A 75 -8.81 9.64 -1.45
N ASP A 76 -9.20 9.88 -0.20
CA ASP A 76 -8.74 9.12 0.96
C ASP A 76 -9.93 8.47 1.67
N LEU A 77 -9.80 7.18 1.95
CA LEU A 77 -10.81 6.41 2.68
C LEU A 77 -10.15 5.63 3.81
N ALA A 78 -10.56 5.90 5.05
CA ALA A 78 -10.13 5.09 6.18
C ALA A 78 -10.62 3.64 6.02
N ALA A 79 -9.74 2.68 6.34
CA ALA A 79 -10.02 1.26 6.27
C ALA A 79 -10.00 0.67 7.69
N ASP A 80 -11.17 0.22 8.17
CA ASP A 80 -11.36 -0.29 9.53
C ASP A 80 -11.76 -1.77 9.59
N ASP A 81 -12.24 -2.32 8.48
CA ASP A 81 -12.62 -3.73 8.33
C ASP A 81 -11.93 -4.38 7.12
N SER A 82 -11.39 -5.58 7.29
CA SER A 82 -10.56 -6.23 6.26
C SER A 82 -11.36 -6.63 5.01
N GLU A 83 -12.58 -7.17 5.18
CA GLU A 83 -13.41 -7.59 4.06
C GLU A 83 -13.88 -6.38 3.25
N ARG A 84 -14.40 -5.37 3.94
CA ARG A 84 -14.80 -4.09 3.33
C ARG A 84 -13.61 -3.40 2.64
N SER A 85 -12.43 -3.39 3.26
CA SER A 85 -11.24 -2.78 2.66
C SER A 85 -10.83 -3.46 1.36
N ARG A 86 -10.98 -4.80 1.28
CA ARG A 86 -10.75 -5.56 0.04
C ARG A 86 -11.73 -5.20 -1.06
N GLU A 87 -13.01 -5.10 -0.71
CA GLU A 87 -14.07 -4.72 -1.64
C GLU A 87 -13.87 -3.30 -2.16
N ASN A 88 -13.55 -2.37 -1.27
CA ASN A 88 -13.26 -0.97 -1.62
C ASN A 88 -12.05 -0.86 -2.55
N LEU A 89 -10.95 -1.57 -2.23
CA LEU A 89 -9.76 -1.59 -3.07
C LEU A 89 -10.07 -2.08 -4.48
N ARG A 90 -10.83 -3.19 -4.58
CA ARG A 90 -11.26 -3.71 -5.88
C ARG A 90 -12.09 -2.70 -6.65
N ALA A 91 -13.08 -2.10 -6.00
CA ALA A 91 -13.98 -1.16 -6.66
C ALA A 91 -13.23 0.09 -7.17
N TRP A 92 -12.21 0.54 -6.46
CA TRP A 92 -11.34 1.64 -6.90
C TRP A 92 -10.37 1.21 -8.02
N ALA A 93 -9.80 0.01 -7.94
CA ALA A 93 -8.93 -0.54 -8.99
C ALA A 93 -9.66 -0.68 -10.34
N ASP A 94 -10.97 -0.97 -10.33
CA ASP A 94 -11.83 -1.00 -11.53
C ASP A 94 -12.06 0.40 -12.16
N ILE A 95 -11.60 1.47 -11.51
CA ILE A 95 -11.76 2.86 -11.96
C ILE A 95 -10.41 3.47 -12.34
N THR A 96 -9.40 3.36 -11.48
CA THR A 96 -8.10 4.04 -11.61
C THR A 96 -7.01 3.28 -10.85
N SER A 97 -5.74 3.70 -10.99
CA SER A 97 -4.67 3.23 -10.09
C SER A 97 -4.90 3.79 -8.68
N CYS A 98 -4.72 2.93 -7.68
CA CYS A 98 -5.00 3.23 -6.28
C CYS A 98 -4.13 2.36 -5.38
N HIS A 99 -4.01 2.69 -4.11
CA HIS A 99 -3.31 1.85 -3.15
C HIS A 99 -4.07 1.71 -1.83
N ILE A 100 -3.76 0.65 -1.11
CA ILE A 100 -4.07 0.52 0.32
C ILE A 100 -2.75 0.44 1.09
N LEU A 101 -2.64 1.22 2.15
CA LEU A 101 -1.46 1.25 3.02
C LEU A 101 -1.89 0.90 4.45
N TRP A 102 -1.27 -0.15 5.00
CA TRP A 102 -1.27 -0.43 6.43
C TRP A 102 -0.01 0.18 7.04
N HIS A 103 -0.18 1.08 8.00
CA HIS A 103 0.91 1.75 8.70
C HIS A 103 0.81 1.51 10.21
N ASP A 104 1.71 2.12 10.99
CA ASP A 104 1.84 1.86 12.43
C ASP A 104 1.91 0.35 12.76
N LEU A 105 2.55 -0.41 11.85
CA LEU A 105 2.88 -1.81 12.06
C LEU A 105 4.15 -1.90 12.92
N LYS A 106 4.47 -3.12 13.32
CA LYS A 106 5.76 -3.49 13.88
C LYS A 106 6.25 -4.75 13.20
N TRP A 107 7.38 -4.65 12.52
CA TRP A 107 8.07 -5.84 12.05
C TRP A 107 8.77 -6.53 13.22
N PRO A 108 8.72 -7.87 13.27
CA PRO A 108 9.33 -8.61 14.36
C PRO A 108 10.86 -8.43 14.39
N PRO A 109 11.49 -8.70 15.54
CA PRO A 109 12.92 -8.91 15.60
C PRO A 109 13.33 -10.08 14.70
N VAL A 110 14.50 -9.96 14.07
CA VAL A 110 15.12 -11.04 13.28
C VAL A 110 16.57 -11.19 13.76
N PRO A 111 16.80 -11.84 14.92
CA PRO A 111 18.12 -11.91 15.53
C PRO A 111 19.16 -12.59 14.65
N GLU A 112 18.76 -13.54 13.80
CA GLU A 112 19.66 -14.23 12.87
C GLU A 112 20.27 -13.30 11.80
N LEU A 113 19.69 -12.11 11.59
CA LEU A 113 20.20 -11.06 10.72
C LEU A 113 20.81 -9.88 11.50
N GLY A 114 20.98 -10.02 12.82
CA GLY A 114 21.41 -8.90 13.69
C GLY A 114 20.35 -7.80 13.84
N LEU A 115 19.10 -8.07 13.48
CA LEU A 115 17.98 -7.14 13.55
C LEU A 115 17.20 -7.35 14.85
N GLU A 116 17.84 -7.05 15.97
CA GLU A 116 17.43 -7.49 17.32
C GLU A 116 16.17 -6.81 17.87
N TYR A 117 15.72 -5.71 17.26
CA TYR A 117 14.60 -4.92 17.75
C TYR A 117 13.39 -4.99 16.82
N GLU A 118 12.20 -4.98 17.44
CA GLU A 118 10.97 -4.64 16.74
C GLU A 118 11.12 -3.27 16.08
N GLU A 119 10.73 -3.19 14.81
CA GLU A 119 10.76 -1.92 14.08
C GLU A 119 9.35 -1.43 13.87
N TYR A 120 9.02 -0.30 14.51
CA TYR A 120 7.70 0.31 14.38
C TYR A 120 7.72 1.50 13.42
N LYS A 121 8.81 2.27 13.38
CA LYS A 121 8.80 3.60 12.74
C LYS A 121 8.77 3.51 11.22
N TYR A 122 9.31 2.42 10.69
CA TYR A 122 9.47 2.20 9.26
C TYR A 122 8.69 0.98 8.77
N ALA A 123 7.76 0.47 9.57
CA ALA A 123 7.01 -0.73 9.24
C ALA A 123 5.64 -0.36 8.66
N GLU A 124 5.51 -0.57 7.35
CA GLU A 124 4.29 -0.34 6.59
C GLU A 124 4.18 -1.44 5.53
N LEU A 125 2.97 -1.73 5.09
CA LEU A 125 2.68 -2.69 4.04
C LEU A 125 1.73 -2.04 3.05
N GLU A 126 2.01 -2.18 1.77
CA GLU A 126 1.22 -1.53 0.72
C GLU A 126 0.81 -2.54 -0.36
N ILE A 127 -0.40 -2.38 -0.89
CA ILE A 127 -0.76 -2.90 -2.21
C ILE A 127 -1.03 -1.71 -3.11
N ALA A 128 -0.20 -1.53 -4.13
CA ALA A 128 -0.43 -0.59 -5.22
C ALA A 128 -1.11 -1.30 -6.38
N CYS A 129 -2.30 -0.85 -6.77
CA CYS A 129 -3.08 -1.42 -7.86
C CYS A 129 -2.78 -0.70 -9.17
N HIS A 130 -2.58 -1.49 -10.23
CA HIS A 130 -2.25 -0.97 -11.55
C HIS A 130 -1.01 -0.08 -11.56
N SER A 131 0.01 -0.51 -10.82
CA SER A 131 1.24 0.26 -10.60
C SER A 131 2.40 -0.64 -10.23
N HIS A 132 3.60 -0.25 -10.67
CA HIS A 132 4.88 -0.80 -10.20
C HIS A 132 5.60 0.14 -9.21
N ASP A 133 5.03 1.31 -8.92
CA ASP A 133 5.52 2.30 -7.96
C ASP A 133 4.52 2.57 -6.83
N ILE A 134 5.02 3.05 -5.68
CA ILE A 134 4.19 3.30 -4.47
C ILE A 134 3.25 4.52 -4.60
N HIS A 135 3.45 5.36 -5.61
CA HIS A 135 2.69 6.59 -5.82
C HIS A 135 1.60 6.43 -6.88
N CYS A 136 1.55 5.27 -7.55
CA CYS A 136 0.64 5.00 -8.65
C CYS A 136 0.78 6.01 -9.80
N GLU A 137 2.02 6.40 -10.13
CA GLU A 137 2.30 7.42 -11.14
C GLU A 137 2.09 6.90 -12.58
N GLU A 138 2.47 5.66 -12.85
CA GLU A 138 2.31 5.02 -14.16
C GLU A 138 1.37 3.81 -14.11
N TRP A 139 0.39 3.78 -15.01
CA TRP A 139 -0.55 2.66 -15.10
C TRP A 139 0.12 1.40 -15.65
N THR A 140 -0.10 0.27 -14.99
CA THR A 140 0.29 -1.06 -15.48
C THR A 140 -0.85 -2.07 -15.27
N PRO A 141 -0.87 -3.22 -15.98
CA PRO A 141 -1.85 -4.26 -15.69
C PRO A 141 -1.62 -4.97 -14.33
N ASP A 142 -0.44 -4.81 -13.72
CA ASP A 142 -0.05 -5.50 -12.50
C ASP A 142 -0.43 -4.69 -11.24
N HIS A 143 -0.72 -5.42 -10.17
CA HIS A 143 -0.73 -4.94 -8.80
C HIS A 143 0.59 -5.34 -8.13
N THR A 144 1.11 -4.45 -7.30
CA THR A 144 2.37 -4.65 -6.58
C THR A 144 2.15 -4.66 -5.09
N VAL A 145 2.75 -5.62 -4.40
CA VAL A 145 2.81 -5.64 -2.93
C VAL A 145 4.17 -5.12 -2.50
N PHE A 146 4.20 -4.10 -1.65
CA PHE A 146 5.43 -3.54 -1.09
C PHE A 146 5.54 -3.79 0.39
N VAL A 147 6.73 -4.22 0.82
CA VAL A 147 7.12 -4.23 2.24
C VAL A 147 7.95 -2.98 2.50
N HIS A 148 7.51 -2.14 3.41
CA HIS A 148 8.24 -0.95 3.81
C HIS A 148 9.09 -1.28 5.02
N ALA A 149 10.38 -0.94 4.99
CA ALA A 149 11.29 -1.11 6.11
C ALA A 149 12.28 0.06 6.20
N ARG A 150 13.11 0.06 7.24
CA ARG A 150 14.14 1.08 7.44
C ARG A 150 15.14 1.09 6.27
N PRO A 151 15.58 2.26 5.79
CA PRO A 151 16.67 2.34 4.82
C PRO A 151 17.92 1.55 5.28
N GLY A 152 18.47 0.71 4.39
CA GLY A 152 19.60 -0.16 4.68
C GLY A 152 19.26 -1.47 5.40
N HIS A 153 17.97 -1.77 5.61
CA HIS A 153 17.49 -3.04 6.15
C HIS A 153 16.88 -3.94 5.06
N ASP A 154 17.53 -3.99 3.89
CA ASP A 154 17.12 -4.81 2.73
C ASP A 154 16.89 -6.28 3.10
N GLU A 155 17.73 -6.81 4.00
CA GLU A 155 17.63 -8.19 4.48
C GLU A 155 16.32 -8.46 5.24
N ARG A 156 15.73 -7.45 5.90
CA ARG A 156 14.44 -7.59 6.58
C ARG A 156 13.31 -7.79 5.59
N ALA A 157 13.25 -6.97 4.54
CA ALA A 157 12.20 -7.10 3.52
C ALA A 157 12.30 -8.45 2.82
N ALA A 158 13.51 -8.88 2.46
CA ALA A 158 13.75 -10.21 1.90
C ALA A 158 13.39 -11.34 2.87
N TRP A 159 13.67 -11.19 4.17
CA TRP A 159 13.29 -12.17 5.18
C TRP A 159 11.77 -12.29 5.32
N LEU A 160 11.06 -11.15 5.37
CA LEU A 160 9.59 -11.09 5.46
C LEU A 160 8.93 -11.76 4.24
N ALA A 161 9.40 -11.45 3.04
CA ALA A 161 8.92 -12.08 1.81
C ALA A 161 9.05 -13.61 1.86
N ARG A 162 10.20 -14.12 2.31
CA ARG A 162 10.45 -15.57 2.41
C ARG A 162 9.53 -16.27 3.41
N GLN A 163 9.08 -15.59 4.47
CA GLN A 163 8.14 -16.18 5.44
C GLN A 163 6.80 -16.54 4.80
N VAL A 164 6.43 -15.88 3.70
CA VAL A 164 5.18 -16.09 2.98
C VAL A 164 5.40 -16.74 1.60
N GLY A 165 6.59 -17.30 1.36
CA GLY A 165 6.92 -17.98 0.11
C GLY A 165 7.15 -17.05 -1.08
N ALA A 166 7.40 -15.76 -0.84
CA ALA A 166 7.72 -14.76 -1.85
C ALA A 166 9.20 -14.34 -1.80
N GLU A 167 9.59 -13.48 -2.74
CA GLU A 167 10.92 -12.86 -2.80
C GLU A 167 10.81 -11.40 -3.23
N VAL A 168 11.88 -10.62 -3.03
CA VAL A 168 11.94 -9.25 -3.55
C VAL A 168 12.12 -9.32 -5.07
N VAL A 169 11.21 -8.71 -5.82
CA VAL A 169 11.11 -8.83 -7.29
C VAL A 169 11.67 -7.64 -8.06
N GLY A 170 12.12 -6.59 -7.36
CA GLY A 170 12.60 -5.35 -7.96
C GLY A 170 13.42 -4.48 -7.01
N PRO A 171 13.99 -3.36 -7.51
CA PRO A 171 14.73 -2.43 -6.67
C PRO A 171 13.80 -1.74 -5.66
N PRO A 172 14.34 -1.30 -4.49
CA PRO A 172 13.54 -0.55 -3.55
C PRO A 172 13.26 0.89 -4.00
N GLU A 173 12.13 1.43 -3.55
CA GLU A 173 11.70 2.81 -3.72
C GLU A 173 11.83 3.62 -2.43
N PHE A 174 11.77 4.95 -2.54
CA PHE A 174 11.68 5.83 -1.37
C PHE A 174 10.23 5.85 -0.90
N GLY A 175 9.97 5.36 0.31
CA GLY A 175 8.64 5.36 0.90
C GLY A 175 8.26 6.65 1.62
N TRP A 176 7.17 6.58 2.38
CA TRP A 176 6.45 7.71 3.00
C TRP A 176 7.17 8.41 4.18
#